data_AF-M5BZX2-F1
#
_entry.id   AF-M5BZX2-F1
#
_cell.length_a   1.000
_cell.length_b   1.000
_cell.length_c   1.000
_cell.angle_alpha   90.00
_cell.angle_beta   90.00
_cell.angle_gamma   90.00
#
_symmetry.space_group_name_H-M   'P 1'
#
loop_
_entity.id
_entity.type
_entity.pdbx_description
1 polymer ?
#
loop_
_entity_poly.entity_id
_entity_poly.type
_entity_poly.pdbx_seq_one_letter_code
_entity_poly.pdbx_strand_id
1 'polypeptide(L)'
;MARLCHDHPFHTLYQVYALAPTNSGGSAAATSRRQSRATTADSQSQTKRDEAARNILEKLQQDQSVGDRVIQFIKLCNACLQWAKYSLKQDKALKDSKNKMVPQNMELAKLKDLDVPVSTAYTPIDMTCRYEDNIIRLTRYGTRFSTAGGINLPKINDCIGEDGERYKQLFKGEGEDDLRQDAVMEQVFELVNILLDRDRASKRRNLRVRTYKVIPLASQAGLLEFVTNTMPIGGWLLNAHKK
;
A
#
# COMPACT_ATOMS: atom_id res chain seq x y z
N MET A 1 17.84 12.29 -2.81
CA MET A 1 17.00 11.11 -2.53
C MET A 1 17.53 10.27 -1.39
N ALA A 2 18.79 9.80 -1.40
CA ALA A 2 19.34 8.98 -0.31
C ALA A 2 19.18 9.62 1.08
N ARG A 3 19.54 10.90 1.23
CA ARG A 3 19.32 11.65 2.49
C ARG A 3 17.85 11.69 2.94
N LEU A 4 16.90 11.93 2.02
CA LEU A 4 15.48 11.94 2.38
C LEU A 4 14.98 10.56 2.81
N CYS A 5 15.51 9.48 2.22
CA CYS A 5 15.16 8.13 2.61
C CYS A 5 15.78 7.70 3.94
N HIS A 6 16.90 8.31 4.29
CA HIS A 6 17.51 8.20 5.60
C HIS A 6 16.72 9.00 6.65
N ASP A 7 16.46 10.28 6.38
CA ASP A 7 15.84 11.22 7.33
C ASP A 7 14.33 10.95 7.51
N HIS A 8 13.62 10.53 6.46
CA HIS A 8 12.16 10.35 6.44
C HIS A 8 11.73 9.03 5.76
N PRO A 9 12.17 7.86 6.26
CA PRO A 9 12.02 6.57 5.57
C PRO A 9 10.57 6.24 5.23
N PHE A 10 9.63 6.47 6.15
CA PHE A 10 8.23 6.06 5.98
C PHE A 10 7.45 6.89 4.95
N HIS A 11 8.00 8.04 4.52
CA HIS A 11 7.38 8.90 3.50
C HIS A 11 7.94 8.66 2.10
N THR A 12 9.12 8.06 1.99
CA THR A 12 9.86 7.95 0.71
C THR A 12 10.15 6.51 0.31
N LEU A 13 10.26 5.58 1.26
CA LEU A 13 10.67 4.21 0.96
C LEU A 13 9.61 3.45 0.16
N TYR A 14 8.32 3.76 0.28
CA TYR A 14 7.30 3.11 -0.55
C TYR A 14 7.52 3.40 -2.04
N GLN A 15 7.87 4.65 -2.38
CA GLN A 15 8.12 5.07 -3.76
C GLN A 15 9.41 4.46 -4.29
N VAL A 16 10.47 4.41 -3.48
CA VAL A 16 11.73 3.75 -3.86
C VAL A 16 11.53 2.25 -4.01
N TYR A 17 10.82 1.61 -3.09
CA TYR A 17 10.49 0.18 -3.14
C TYR A 17 9.67 -0.17 -4.39
N ALA A 18 8.64 0.61 -4.71
CA ALA A 18 7.82 0.38 -5.90
C ALA A 18 8.58 0.53 -7.23
N LEU A 19 9.68 1.30 -7.22
CA LEU A 19 10.60 1.44 -8.36
C LEU A 19 11.64 0.31 -8.42
N ALA A 20 11.95 -0.35 -7.31
CA ALA A 20 12.87 -1.48 -7.28
C ALA A 20 12.13 -2.78 -7.63
N PRO A 21 12.46 -3.47 -8.74
CA PRO A 21 11.85 -4.75 -9.06
C PRO A 21 12.17 -5.77 -7.97
N THR A 22 11.14 -6.28 -7.31
CA THR A 22 11.27 -7.40 -6.38
C THR A 22 11.53 -8.68 -7.17
N ASN A 23 12.61 -9.41 -6.86
CA ASN A 23 13.00 -10.68 -7.51
C ASN A 23 11.98 -11.84 -7.36
N SER A 24 10.78 -11.59 -6.85
CA SER A 24 9.67 -12.55 -6.75
C SER A 24 8.99 -12.75 -8.13
N GLY A 25 9.68 -13.50 -9.00
CA GLY A 25 9.14 -14.57 -9.84
C GLY A 25 7.97 -14.29 -10.79
N GLY A 26 7.57 -13.04 -11.00
CA GLY A 26 6.67 -12.64 -12.06
C GLY A 26 7.49 -11.93 -13.09
N SER A 27 7.76 -12.60 -14.21
CA SER A 27 8.40 -12.05 -15.40
C SER A 27 8.07 -10.57 -15.59
N ALA A 28 9.02 -9.81 -16.15
CA ALA A 28 8.79 -8.55 -16.85
C ALA A 28 7.76 -8.64 -18.01
N ALA A 29 6.95 -9.70 -18.04
CA ALA A 29 5.87 -10.02 -18.95
C ALA A 29 4.51 -9.88 -18.22
N ALA A 30 4.25 -8.71 -17.65
CA ALA A 30 2.88 -8.25 -17.38
C ALA A 30 2.66 -6.79 -17.78
N THR A 31 3.60 -6.20 -18.53
CA THR A 31 3.32 -5.07 -19.43
C THR A 31 2.53 -5.56 -20.65
N SER A 32 1.44 -6.33 -20.45
CA SER A 32 0.63 -6.79 -21.57
C SER A 32 -0.35 -5.70 -21.97
N ARG A 33 -0.17 -5.22 -23.20
CA ARG A 33 -1.21 -4.68 -24.11
C ARG A 33 -1.59 -3.19 -24.12
N ARG A 34 -0.81 -2.28 -23.54
CA ARG A 34 -0.96 -0.83 -23.85
C ARG A 34 0.31 -0.06 -24.26
N GLN A 35 1.43 -0.75 -24.51
CA GLN A 35 2.62 -0.10 -25.06
C GLN A 35 3.05 -0.76 -26.38
N SER A 36 2.28 -0.52 -27.44
CA SER A 36 2.77 -0.67 -28.83
C SER A 36 3.63 0.52 -29.27
N ARG A 37 4.20 1.29 -28.34
CA ARG A 37 4.98 2.51 -28.64
C ARG A 37 6.09 2.84 -27.62
N ALA A 38 6.48 1.90 -26.75
CA ALA A 38 7.66 2.13 -25.90
C ALA A 38 8.91 1.95 -26.77
N THR A 39 9.73 2.99 -26.84
CA THR A 39 10.99 2.95 -27.58
C THR A 39 12.02 2.14 -26.79
N THR A 40 13.04 1.59 -27.46
CA THR A 40 14.17 0.91 -26.78
C THR A 40 14.84 1.80 -25.71
N ALA A 41 14.77 3.13 -25.88
CA ALA A 41 15.25 4.11 -24.92
C ALA A 41 14.42 4.16 -23.62
N ASP A 42 13.09 3.94 -23.68
CA ASP A 42 12.22 3.91 -22.50
C ASP A 42 12.52 2.70 -21.61
N SER A 43 12.74 1.53 -22.23
CA SER A 43 13.14 0.31 -21.52
C SER A 43 14.51 0.46 -20.84
N GLN A 44 15.47 1.11 -21.51
CA GLN A 44 16.79 1.41 -20.92
C GLN A 44 16.73 2.48 -19.81
N SER A 45 15.80 3.43 -19.91
CA SER A 45 15.58 4.44 -18.87
C SER A 45 14.98 3.81 -17.61
N GLN A 46 14.04 2.87 -17.79
CA GLN A 46 13.43 2.16 -16.68
C GLN A 46 14.44 1.26 -15.96
N THR A 47 15.27 0.50 -16.67
CA THR A 47 16.29 -0.35 -16.03
C THR A 47 17.30 0.45 -15.19
N LYS A 48 17.69 1.65 -15.64
CA LYS A 48 18.56 2.55 -14.87
C LYS A 48 17.89 3.06 -13.60
N ARG A 49 16.58 3.36 -13.64
CA ARG A 49 15.82 3.78 -12.45
C ARG A 49 15.70 2.65 -11.44
N ASP A 50 15.42 1.45 -11.94
CA ASP A 50 15.31 0.25 -11.13
C ASP A 50 16.63 -0.05 -10.40
N GLU A 51 17.76 0.05 -11.11
CA GLU A 51 19.10 -0.11 -10.54
C GLU A 51 19.43 0.98 -9.50
N ALA A 52 19.14 2.24 -9.81
CA ALA A 52 19.32 3.33 -8.84
C ALA A 52 18.47 3.13 -7.57
N ALA A 53 17.23 2.66 -7.70
CA ALA A 53 16.36 2.37 -6.57
C ALA A 53 16.91 1.24 -5.70
N ARG A 54 17.38 0.13 -6.30
CA ARG A 54 18.04 -0.97 -5.57
C ARG A 54 19.29 -0.48 -4.83
N ASN A 55 20.14 0.28 -5.51
CA ASN A 55 21.35 0.83 -4.90
C ASN A 55 21.05 1.73 -3.69
N ILE A 56 19.93 2.46 -3.70
CA ILE A 56 19.50 3.25 -2.54
C ILE A 56 19.06 2.34 -1.40
N LEU A 57 18.23 1.33 -1.67
CA LEU A 57 17.77 0.40 -0.64
C LEU A 57 18.93 -0.38 0.00
N GLU A 58 19.85 -0.91 -0.81
CA GLU A 58 21.01 -1.67 -0.33
C GLU A 58 21.90 -0.81 0.59
N LYS A 59 22.16 0.45 0.19
CA LYS A 59 22.94 1.38 1.03
C LYS A 59 22.25 1.69 2.35
N LEU A 60 20.93 1.87 2.34
CA LEU A 60 20.17 2.16 3.56
C LEU A 60 20.08 0.94 4.49
N GLN A 61 20.02 -0.28 3.95
CA GLN A 61 20.04 -1.51 4.75
C GLN A 61 21.38 -1.73 5.48
N GLN A 62 22.47 -1.21 4.94
CA GLN A 62 23.82 -1.29 5.53
C GLN A 62 24.09 -0.15 6.54
N ASP A 63 23.20 0.83 6.65
CA ASP A 63 23.37 1.95 7.56
C ASP A 63 23.15 1.53 9.02
N GLN A 64 24.03 1.96 9.92
CA GLN A 64 24.01 1.57 11.33
C GLN A 64 22.80 2.13 12.10
N SER A 65 22.24 3.25 11.65
CA SER A 65 21.18 3.97 12.37
C SER A 65 19.78 3.57 11.91
N VAL A 66 19.58 3.41 10.59
CA VAL A 66 18.26 3.14 10.00
C VAL A 66 18.13 1.75 9.37
N GLY A 67 19.23 0.99 9.26
CA GLY A 67 19.29 -0.27 8.53
C GLY A 67 18.28 -1.32 9.01
N ASP A 68 18.20 -1.55 10.32
CA ASP A 68 17.28 -2.53 10.90
C ASP A 68 15.82 -2.21 10.57
N ARG A 69 15.45 -0.94 10.64
CA ARG A 69 14.11 -0.45 10.33
C ARG A 69 13.80 -0.56 8.83
N VAL A 70 14.77 -0.28 7.97
CA VAL A 70 14.65 -0.45 6.51
C VAL A 70 14.47 -1.92 6.14
N ILE A 71 15.21 -2.83 6.79
CA ILE A 71 15.06 -4.28 6.60
C ILE A 71 13.64 -4.74 6.99
N GLN A 72 13.14 -4.29 8.14
CA GLN A 72 11.78 -4.59 8.58
C GLN A 72 10.72 -4.02 7.63
N PHE A 73 10.92 -2.81 7.12
CA PHE A 73 10.06 -2.18 6.12
C PHE A 73 10.01 -3.00 4.83
N ILE A 74 11.17 -3.41 4.30
CA ILE A 74 11.25 -4.24 3.09
C ILE A 74 10.54 -5.59 3.32
N LYS A 75 10.72 -6.20 4.50
CA LYS A 75 10.02 -7.44 4.88
C LYS A 75 8.50 -7.25 4.88
N LEU A 76 7.99 -6.15 5.44
CA LEU A 76 6.57 -5.79 5.41
C LEU A 76 6.07 -5.66 3.97
N CYS A 77 6.76 -4.86 3.15
CA CYS A 77 6.36 -4.63 1.76
C CYS A 77 6.36 -5.93 0.92
N ASN A 78 7.35 -6.80 1.10
CA ASN A 78 7.42 -8.10 0.43
C ASN A 78 6.25 -9.01 0.83
N ALA A 79 5.93 -9.09 2.12
CA ALA A 79 4.80 -9.88 2.62
C ALA A 79 3.46 -9.35 2.11
N CYS A 80 3.27 -8.03 2.13
CA CYS A 80 2.08 -7.36 1.59
C CYS A 80 1.93 -7.59 0.08
N LEU A 81 3.03 -7.50 -0.68
CA LEU A 81 3.04 -7.73 -2.12
C LEU A 81 2.75 -9.19 -2.47
N GLN A 82 3.35 -10.14 -1.74
CA GLN A 82 3.07 -11.57 -1.87
C GLN A 82 1.57 -11.84 -1.65
N TRP A 83 1.01 -11.27 -0.59
CA TRP A 83 -0.42 -11.43 -0.29
C TRP A 83 -1.31 -10.78 -1.35
N ALA A 84 -0.98 -9.57 -1.80
CA ALA A 84 -1.72 -8.88 -2.85
C ALA A 84 -1.81 -9.73 -4.13
N LYS A 85 -0.68 -10.27 -4.58
CA LYS A 85 -0.56 -11.11 -5.79
C LYS A 85 -1.13 -12.53 -5.65
N TYR A 86 -1.43 -12.98 -4.43
CA TYR A 86 -1.97 -14.32 -4.21
C TYR A 86 -3.38 -14.47 -4.82
N SER A 87 -3.53 -15.40 -5.76
CA SER A 87 -4.75 -15.55 -6.56
C SER A 87 -5.77 -16.48 -5.91
N LEU A 88 -6.87 -15.91 -5.41
CA LEU A 88 -8.02 -16.67 -4.92
C LEU A 88 -8.80 -17.37 -6.04
N LYS A 89 -8.57 -17.04 -7.31
CA LYS A 89 -9.21 -17.74 -8.44
C LYS A 89 -8.66 -19.15 -8.59
N GLN A 90 -7.38 -19.32 -8.30
CA GLN A 90 -6.67 -20.59 -8.38
C GLN A 90 -6.94 -21.45 -7.13
N ASP A 91 -7.04 -20.82 -5.96
CA ASP A 91 -7.41 -21.49 -4.71
C ASP A 91 -8.93 -21.47 -4.46
N LYS A 92 -9.64 -22.41 -5.09
CA LYS A 92 -11.10 -22.57 -4.92
C LYS A 92 -11.49 -22.89 -3.47
N ALA A 93 -10.67 -23.65 -2.74
CA ALA A 93 -10.96 -24.05 -1.37
C ALA A 93 -11.02 -22.82 -0.45
N LEU A 94 -10.04 -21.92 -0.57
CA LEU A 94 -10.02 -20.70 0.20
C LEU A 94 -11.05 -19.67 -0.27
N LYS A 95 -11.32 -19.61 -1.58
CA LYS A 95 -12.34 -18.74 -2.17
C LYS A 95 -13.75 -19.03 -1.65
N ASP A 96 -14.14 -20.30 -1.62
CA ASP A 96 -15.50 -20.74 -1.29
C ASP A 96 -15.70 -20.97 0.22
N SER A 97 -14.62 -20.90 1.01
CA SER A 97 -14.69 -21.03 2.47
C SER A 97 -15.56 -19.93 3.10
N LYS A 98 -16.46 -20.34 4.01
CA LYS A 98 -17.22 -19.44 4.89
C LYS A 98 -16.32 -18.76 5.93
N ASN A 99 -15.21 -19.39 6.30
CA ASN A 99 -14.24 -18.84 7.25
C ASN A 99 -12.88 -18.67 6.55
N LYS A 100 -12.73 -17.56 5.83
CA LYS A 100 -11.51 -17.23 5.10
C LYS A 100 -10.39 -16.85 6.07
N MET A 101 -9.33 -17.65 6.08
CA MET A 101 -8.16 -17.47 6.92
C MET A 101 -6.91 -17.31 6.06
N VAL A 102 -6.03 -16.40 6.42
CA VAL A 102 -4.73 -16.22 5.76
C VAL A 102 -3.94 -17.52 5.91
N PRO A 103 -3.49 -18.13 4.79
CA PRO A 103 -2.70 -19.35 4.85
C PRO A 103 -1.42 -19.19 5.67
N GLN A 104 -1.07 -20.18 6.50
CA GLN A 104 0.08 -20.10 7.42
C GLN A 104 1.44 -20.00 6.70
N ASN A 105 1.51 -20.45 5.43
CA ASN A 105 2.69 -20.32 4.59
C ASN A 105 2.93 -18.90 4.08
N MET A 106 1.96 -17.99 4.18
CA MET A 106 2.13 -16.60 3.77
C MET A 106 3.01 -15.82 4.76
N GLU A 107 3.93 -15.01 4.25
CA GLU A 107 4.81 -14.18 5.08
C GLU A 107 4.00 -13.16 5.91
N LEU A 108 2.85 -12.71 5.40
CA LEU A 108 1.96 -11.80 6.10
C LEU A 108 1.51 -12.34 7.47
N ALA A 109 1.25 -13.65 7.56
CA ALA A 109 0.82 -14.30 8.81
C ALA A 109 1.96 -14.42 9.84
N LYS A 110 3.22 -14.31 9.40
CA LYS A 110 4.42 -14.43 10.24
C LYS A 110 4.90 -13.08 10.77
N LEU A 111 4.40 -11.97 10.23
CA LEU A 111 4.78 -10.64 10.70
C LEU A 111 4.28 -10.40 12.13
N LYS A 112 5.21 -10.02 13.00
CA LYS A 112 4.95 -9.66 14.39
C LYS A 112 5.88 -8.53 14.80
N ASP A 113 5.33 -7.58 15.55
CA ASP A 113 6.01 -6.52 16.30
C ASP A 113 7.13 -5.85 15.49
N LEU A 114 6.75 -5.25 14.36
CA LEU A 114 7.70 -4.54 13.50
C LEU A 114 7.88 -3.09 13.97
N ASP A 115 9.12 -2.59 13.98
CA ASP A 115 9.45 -1.18 14.19
C ASP A 115 9.18 -0.34 12.91
N VAL A 116 7.98 -0.48 12.37
CA VAL A 116 7.50 0.19 11.16
C VAL A 116 6.06 0.62 11.41
N PRO A 117 5.65 1.84 11.04
CA PRO A 117 4.28 2.28 11.23
C PRO A 117 3.31 1.43 10.41
N VAL A 118 2.07 1.36 10.88
CA VAL A 118 0.97 0.83 10.10
C VAL A 118 0.86 1.63 8.80
N SER A 119 1.03 0.95 7.65
CA SER A 119 1.15 1.60 6.34
C SER A 119 0.02 2.58 6.00
N THR A 120 -1.22 2.27 6.43
CA THR A 120 -2.42 3.08 6.16
C THR A 120 -2.75 4.07 7.28
N ALA A 121 -2.01 4.06 8.40
CA ALA A 121 -2.18 5.05 9.45
C ALA A 121 -1.51 6.37 9.06
N TYR A 122 -2.02 7.48 9.59
CA TYR A 122 -1.37 8.77 9.42
C TYR A 122 -0.04 8.77 10.19
N THR A 123 1.07 8.94 9.46
CA THR A 123 2.40 9.11 10.04
C THR A 123 2.78 10.60 9.92
N PRO A 124 2.89 11.35 11.02
CA PRO A 124 3.33 12.74 10.97
C PRO A 124 4.81 12.82 10.57
N ILE A 125 5.20 13.94 9.94
CA ILE A 125 6.62 14.21 9.67
C ILE A 125 7.29 14.55 11.01
N ASP A 126 8.28 13.74 11.39
CA ASP A 126 9.12 14.01 12.56
C ASP A 126 10.32 14.88 12.17
N MET A 127 10.38 16.09 12.72
CA MET A 127 11.48 17.04 12.47
C MET A 127 12.81 16.55 13.03
N THR A 128 12.80 15.66 14.02
CA THR A 128 14.02 15.06 14.57
C THR A 128 14.56 13.91 13.72
N CYS A 129 13.78 13.46 12.72
CA CYS A 129 14.11 12.37 11.81
C CYS A 129 14.32 11.00 12.51
N ARG A 130 13.87 10.84 13.76
CA ARG A 130 14.08 9.61 14.53
C ARG A 130 12.87 8.68 14.53
N TYR A 131 11.66 9.21 14.42
CA TYR A 131 10.40 8.47 14.46
C TYR A 131 10.31 7.50 15.65
N GLU A 132 10.82 7.94 16.80
CA GLU A 132 10.73 7.19 18.07
C GLU A 132 9.32 7.28 18.65
N ASP A 133 8.72 8.47 18.59
CA ASP A 133 7.41 8.79 19.15
C ASP A 133 6.42 9.20 18.05
N ASN A 134 5.12 9.21 18.38
CA ASN A 134 4.01 9.68 17.52
C ASN A 134 3.83 8.91 16.19
N ILE A 135 4.38 7.70 16.11
CA ILE A 135 4.05 6.72 15.08
C ILE A 135 3.28 5.58 15.72
N ILE A 136 2.45 4.90 14.92
CA ILE A 136 1.68 3.74 15.37
C ILE A 136 2.29 2.52 14.72
N ARG A 137 3.13 1.80 15.45
CA ARG A 137 3.85 0.62 14.94
C ARG A 137 2.91 -0.54 14.66
N LEU A 138 3.30 -1.35 13.67
CA LEU A 138 2.57 -2.55 13.30
C LEU A 138 2.88 -3.69 14.25
N THR A 139 1.87 -4.17 14.96
CA THR A 139 1.97 -5.34 15.84
C THR A 139 1.78 -6.63 15.06
N ARG A 140 0.70 -6.78 14.29
CA ARG A 140 0.42 -8.01 13.52
C ARG A 140 -0.71 -7.82 12.51
N TYR A 141 -0.84 -8.77 11.59
CA TYR A 141 -2.04 -8.93 10.78
C TYR A 141 -3.05 -9.90 11.41
N GLY A 142 -4.34 -9.61 11.22
CA GLY A 142 -5.42 -10.52 11.57
C GLY A 142 -5.37 -11.80 10.72
N THR A 143 -5.67 -12.93 11.35
CA THR A 143 -5.68 -14.24 10.69
C THR A 143 -6.86 -14.44 9.74
N ARG A 144 -7.95 -13.69 9.94
CA ARG A 144 -9.14 -13.74 9.09
C ARG A 144 -9.11 -12.61 8.08
N PHE A 145 -9.61 -12.88 6.89
CA PHE A 145 -9.77 -11.88 5.85
C PHE A 145 -11.14 -11.99 5.20
N SER A 146 -11.59 -10.93 4.52
CA SER A 146 -12.79 -10.96 3.68
C SER A 146 -12.44 -10.54 2.25
N THR A 147 -13.39 -10.65 1.33
CA THR A 147 -13.20 -10.28 -0.07
C THR A 147 -14.21 -9.21 -0.45
N ALA A 148 -13.80 -8.14 -1.15
CA ALA A 148 -14.71 -7.06 -1.54
C ALA A 148 -15.66 -7.44 -2.71
N GLY A 149 -15.59 -8.68 -3.20
CA GLY A 149 -16.36 -9.17 -4.35
C GLY A 149 -15.71 -8.80 -5.69
N GLY A 150 -16.46 -8.97 -6.78
CA GLY A 150 -16.01 -8.66 -8.14
C GLY A 150 -15.04 -9.70 -8.73
N ILE A 151 -14.58 -9.43 -9.96
CA ILE A 151 -13.78 -10.37 -10.76
C ILE A 151 -12.41 -10.60 -10.14
N ASN A 152 -11.77 -9.55 -9.61
CA ASN A 152 -10.39 -9.61 -9.12
C ASN A 152 -10.26 -10.01 -7.64
N LEU A 153 -11.38 -10.22 -6.94
CA LEU A 153 -11.45 -10.71 -5.56
C LEU A 153 -10.37 -10.09 -4.64
N PRO A 154 -10.31 -8.75 -4.50
CA PRO A 154 -9.35 -8.12 -3.61
C PRO A 154 -9.65 -8.53 -2.16
N LYS A 155 -8.59 -8.66 -1.37
CA LYS A 155 -8.61 -9.23 0.00
C LYS A 155 -8.60 -8.09 1.02
N ILE A 156 -9.41 -8.18 2.06
CA ILE A 156 -9.49 -7.20 3.14
C ILE A 156 -8.99 -7.86 4.42
N ASN A 157 -7.93 -7.34 5.01
CA ASN A 157 -7.38 -7.81 6.27
C ASN A 157 -7.37 -6.69 7.31
N ASP A 158 -7.48 -7.06 8.59
CA ASP A 158 -7.21 -6.15 9.69
C ASP A 158 -5.69 -6.12 9.96
N CYS A 159 -5.10 -4.92 10.00
CA CYS A 159 -3.78 -4.67 10.54
C CYS A 159 -3.94 -4.11 11.97
N ILE A 160 -3.22 -4.68 12.94
CA ILE A 160 -3.30 -4.29 14.34
C ILE A 160 -2.11 -3.39 14.66
N GLY A 161 -2.39 -2.17 15.11
CA GLY A 161 -1.37 -1.23 15.60
C GLY A 161 -1.04 -1.46 17.08
N GLU A 162 0.07 -0.86 17.52
CA GLU A 162 0.48 -0.87 18.93
C GLU A 162 -0.49 -0.12 19.85
N ASP A 163 -1.32 0.75 19.28
CA ASP A 163 -2.46 1.40 19.92
C ASP A 163 -3.64 0.45 20.20
N GLY A 164 -3.57 -0.79 19.70
CA GLY A 164 -4.64 -1.78 19.81
C GLY A 164 -5.76 -1.62 18.77
N GLU A 165 -5.68 -0.60 17.92
CA GLU A 165 -6.70 -0.30 16.92
C GLU A 165 -6.57 -1.19 15.67
N ARG A 166 -7.68 -1.31 14.94
CA ARG A 166 -7.80 -2.14 13.75
C ARG A 166 -7.85 -1.29 12.49
N TYR A 167 -6.76 -1.34 11.73
CA TYR A 167 -6.62 -0.67 10.44
C TYR A 167 -7.00 -1.64 9.32
N LYS A 168 -8.19 -1.46 8.73
CA LYS A 168 -8.63 -2.31 7.61
C LYS A 168 -7.87 -1.93 6.35
N GLN A 169 -7.28 -2.93 5.71
CA GLN A 169 -6.47 -2.76 4.51
C GLN A 169 -6.98 -3.66 3.39
N LEU A 170 -7.14 -3.10 2.20
CA LEU A 170 -7.50 -3.78 0.97
C LEU A 170 -6.24 -4.10 0.16
N PHE A 171 -5.97 -5.38 -0.06
CA PHE A 171 -4.89 -5.89 -0.90
C PHE A 171 -5.42 -6.15 -2.30
N LYS A 172 -4.83 -5.46 -3.27
CA LYS A 172 -5.16 -5.55 -4.70
C LYS A 172 -3.89 -5.91 -5.46
N GLY A 173 -3.91 -7.03 -6.19
CA GLY A 173 -2.72 -7.50 -6.92
C GLY A 173 -2.98 -8.09 -8.29
N GLU A 174 -4.23 -8.07 -8.76
CA GLU A 174 -4.63 -8.50 -10.09
C GLU A 174 -5.59 -7.48 -10.69
N GLY A 175 -5.35 -7.10 -11.95
CA GLY A 175 -6.22 -6.21 -12.73
C GLY A 175 -5.45 -5.34 -13.71
N GLU A 176 -6.17 -4.67 -14.60
CA GLU A 176 -5.60 -3.66 -15.50
C GLU A 176 -5.47 -2.28 -14.82
N ASP A 177 -5.89 -2.17 -13.56
CA ASP A 177 -5.94 -0.90 -12.83
C ASP A 177 -4.54 -0.50 -12.33
N ASP A 178 -4.08 0.68 -12.73
CA ASP A 178 -2.81 1.26 -12.29
C ASP A 178 -3.01 2.00 -10.95
N LEU A 179 -2.65 1.33 -9.85
CA LEU A 179 -2.72 1.89 -8.50
C LEU A 179 -1.87 3.16 -8.31
N ARG A 180 -0.89 3.40 -9.19
CA ARG A 180 -0.09 4.64 -9.10
C ARG A 180 -0.91 5.85 -9.53
N GLN A 181 -1.82 5.69 -10.49
CA GLN A 181 -2.72 6.77 -10.88
C GLN A 181 -3.67 7.13 -9.73
N ASP A 182 -4.24 6.11 -9.08
CA ASP A 182 -5.08 6.29 -7.89
C ASP A 182 -4.31 7.01 -6.78
N ALA A 183 -3.06 6.60 -6.50
CA ALA A 183 -2.22 7.22 -5.49
C ALA A 183 -1.88 8.69 -5.80
N VAL A 184 -1.60 9.02 -7.07
CA VAL A 184 -1.35 10.41 -7.49
C VAL A 184 -2.62 11.25 -7.32
N MET A 185 -3.79 10.71 -7.66
CA MET A 185 -5.05 11.44 -7.48
C MET A 185 -5.39 11.70 -6.00
N GLU A 186 -5.12 10.75 -5.10
CA GLU A 186 -5.26 10.99 -3.65
C GLU A 186 -4.34 12.12 -3.16
N GLN A 187 -3.11 12.20 -3.65
CA GLN A 187 -2.20 13.31 -3.32
C GLN A 187 -2.73 14.66 -3.83
N VAL A 188 -3.35 14.69 -5.02
CA VAL A 188 -4.01 15.89 -5.54
C VAL A 188 -5.15 16.32 -4.60
N PHE A 189 -5.96 15.37 -4.11
CA PHE A 189 -7.02 15.69 -3.15
C PHE A 189 -6.47 16.18 -1.80
N GLU A 190 -5.33 15.65 -1.33
CA GLU A 190 -4.63 16.20 -0.16
C GLU A 190 -4.21 17.66 -0.40
N LEU A 191 -3.69 18.01 -1.59
CA LEU A 191 -3.35 19.38 -1.95
C LEU A 191 -4.59 20.29 -2.03
N VAL A 192 -5.69 19.80 -2.61
CA VAL A 192 -6.97 20.54 -2.66
C VAL A 192 -7.45 20.86 -1.24
N ASN A 193 -7.34 19.91 -0.31
CA ASN A 193 -7.69 20.13 1.09
C ASN A 193 -6.84 21.24 1.75
N ILE A 194 -5.55 21.33 1.41
CA ILE A 194 -4.68 22.42 1.89
C ILE A 194 -5.19 23.76 1.35
N LEU A 195 -5.61 23.83 0.09
CA LEU A 195 -6.14 25.06 -0.50
C LEU A 195 -7.49 25.46 0.11
N LEU A 196 -8.39 24.48 0.34
CA LEU A 196 -9.69 24.70 1.00
C LEU A 196 -9.53 25.18 2.45
N ASP A 197 -8.54 24.69 3.18
CA ASP A 197 -8.29 25.16 4.56
C ASP A 197 -7.69 26.58 4.61
N ARG A 198 -6.99 27.02 3.55
CA ARG A 198 -6.46 28.39 3.45
C ARG A 198 -7.53 29.43 3.15
N ASP A 199 -8.58 29.06 2.43
CA ASP A 199 -9.70 29.95 2.14
C ASP A 199 -10.65 30.06 3.36
N ARG A 200 -10.86 31.29 3.84
CA ARG A 200 -11.65 31.55 5.06
C ARG A 200 -13.10 31.09 4.91
N ALA A 201 -13.68 31.23 3.71
CA ALA A 201 -15.08 30.88 3.45
C ALA A 201 -15.28 29.36 3.45
N SER A 202 -14.35 28.63 2.83
CA SER A 202 -14.30 27.16 2.78
C SER A 202 -14.02 26.58 4.17
N LYS A 203 -13.03 27.11 4.89
CA LYS A 203 -12.70 26.70 6.26
C LYS A 203 -13.86 26.89 7.23
N ARG A 204 -14.56 28.04 7.16
CA ARG A 204 -15.75 28.29 8.01
C ARG A 204 -16.86 27.25 7.80
N ARG A 205 -16.93 26.66 6.62
CA ARG A 205 -17.89 25.61 6.24
C ARG A 205 -17.33 24.19 6.43
N ASN A 206 -16.08 24.06 6.88
CA ASN A 206 -15.36 22.79 6.97
C ASN A 206 -15.38 21.99 5.66
N LEU A 207 -15.22 22.68 4.52
CA LEU A 207 -15.19 22.03 3.22
C LEU A 207 -13.90 21.24 3.08
N ARG A 208 -14.02 19.92 2.91
CA ARG A 208 -12.91 19.01 2.74
C ARG A 208 -13.32 17.80 1.92
N VAL A 209 -12.43 17.33 1.07
CA VAL A 209 -12.53 16.02 0.42
C VAL A 209 -11.98 14.96 1.37
N ARG A 210 -12.76 13.92 1.67
CA ARG A 210 -12.28 12.78 2.45
C ARG A 210 -11.31 11.97 1.59
N THR A 211 -10.07 11.86 2.03
CA THR A 211 -9.00 11.08 1.38
C THR A 211 -8.80 9.76 2.10
N TYR A 212 -8.11 8.83 1.44
CA TYR A 212 -7.68 7.55 2.02
C TYR A 212 -6.31 7.17 1.46
N LYS A 213 -5.59 6.28 2.14
CA LYS A 213 -4.24 5.91 1.70
C LYS A 213 -4.25 4.86 0.58
N VAL A 214 -3.49 5.13 -0.48
CA VAL A 214 -3.19 4.20 -1.58
C VAL A 214 -1.68 4.04 -1.66
N ILE A 215 -1.21 2.80 -1.56
CA ILE A 215 0.23 2.47 -1.50
C ILE A 215 0.54 1.45 -2.59
N PRO A 216 1.05 1.91 -3.74
CA PRO A 216 1.56 1.03 -4.79
C PRO A 216 2.79 0.29 -4.28
N LEU A 217 2.83 -1.03 -4.44
CA LEU A 217 3.99 -1.88 -4.14
C LEU A 217 4.63 -2.44 -5.41
N ALA A 218 3.87 -2.48 -6.51
CA ALA A 218 4.30 -2.81 -7.86
C ALA A 218 3.34 -2.15 -8.87
N SER A 219 3.61 -2.26 -10.18
CA SER A 219 2.81 -1.60 -11.24
C SER A 219 1.30 -1.90 -11.19
N GLN A 220 0.92 -3.11 -10.77
CA GLN A 220 -0.48 -3.56 -10.71
C GLN A 220 -0.84 -4.17 -9.34
N ALA A 221 -0.02 -3.92 -8.32
CA ALA A 221 -0.24 -4.48 -7.00
C ALA A 221 0.12 -3.50 -5.88
N GLY A 222 -0.64 -3.55 -4.80
CA GLY A 222 -0.47 -2.66 -3.67
C GLY A 222 -1.51 -2.91 -2.60
N LEU A 223 -1.55 -1.98 -1.65
CA LEU A 223 -2.52 -1.96 -0.58
C LEU A 223 -3.21 -0.59 -0.50
N LEU A 224 -4.46 -0.59 -0.08
CA LEU A 224 -5.27 0.59 0.11
C LEU A 224 -5.88 0.57 1.51
N GLU A 225 -6.13 1.73 2.07
CA GLU A 225 -6.96 1.87 3.25
C GLU A 225 -8.41 1.49 2.91
N PHE A 226 -8.99 0.60 3.70
CA PHE A 226 -10.40 0.25 3.59
C PHE A 226 -11.20 1.05 4.63
N VAL A 227 -11.86 2.11 4.17
CA VAL A 227 -12.55 3.06 5.04
C VAL A 227 -13.67 2.37 5.82
N THR A 228 -13.53 2.34 7.15
CA THR A 228 -14.53 1.76 8.05
C THR A 228 -15.84 2.55 8.05
N ASN A 229 -16.95 1.88 8.35
CA ASN A 229 -18.28 2.49 8.44
C ASN A 229 -18.73 3.15 7.13
N THR A 230 -18.34 2.56 6.00
CA THR A 230 -18.79 2.99 4.67
C THR A 230 -19.48 1.84 3.94
N MET A 231 -20.34 2.18 2.99
CA MET A 231 -20.90 1.22 2.05
C MET A 231 -21.02 1.85 0.66
N PRO A 232 -20.78 1.09 -0.43
CA PRO A 232 -20.97 1.61 -1.78
C PRO A 232 -22.43 2.02 -2.00
N ILE A 233 -22.64 3.21 -2.56
CA ILE A 233 -23.99 3.75 -2.82
C ILE A 233 -24.85 2.79 -3.66
N GLY A 234 -24.25 2.10 -4.64
CA GLY A 234 -24.95 1.11 -5.46
C GLY A 234 -25.52 -0.06 -4.64
N GLY A 235 -24.77 -0.54 -3.64
CA GLY A 235 -25.23 -1.59 -2.73
C GLY A 235 -26.40 -1.13 -1.86
N TRP A 236 -26.36 0.12 -1.41
CA TRP A 236 -27.47 0.72 -0.67
C TRP A 236 -28.71 0.90 -1.55
N LEU A 237 -28.54 1.48 -2.75
CA LEU A 237 -29.62 1.75 -3.70
C LEU A 237 -30.36 0.48 -4.13
N LEU A 238 -29.63 -0.60 -4.42
CA LEU A 238 -30.24 -1.88 -4.79
C LEU A 238 -31.12 -2.46 -3.67
N ASN A 239 -30.75 -2.28 -2.40
CA ASN A 239 -31.56 -2.73 -1.28
C ASN A 239 -32.77 -1.83 -1.04
N ALA A 240 -32.62 -0.51 -1.21
CA ALA A 240 -33.70 0.45 -1.03
C ALA A 240 -34.81 0.33 -2.09
N HIS A 241 -34.49 -0.15 -3.29
CA HIS A 241 -35.43 -0.34 -4.40
C HIS A 241 -35.94 -1.78 -4.54
N LYS A 242 -35.75 -2.64 -3.53
CA LYS A 242 -36.43 -3.94 -3.48
C LYS A 242 -37.93 -3.68 -3.26
N LYS A 243 -38.74 -4.10 -4.23
CA LYS A 243 -40.21 -4.10 -4.11
C LYS A 243 -40.67 -5.15 -3.10
#